data_AF-A0A453C049-F1
#
_entry.id   AF-A0A453C049-F1
#
_cell.length_a   1.000
_cell.length_b   1.000
_cell.length_c   1.000
_cell.angle_alpha   90.00
_cell.angle_beta   90.00
_cell.angle_gamma   90.00
#
_symmetry.space_group_name_H-M   'P 1'
#
loop_
_entity.id
_entity.type
_entity.pdbx_description
1 polymer ?
#
loop_
_entity_poly.entity_id
_entity_poly.type
_entity_poly.pdbx_seq_one_letter_code
_entity_poly.pdbx_strand_id
1 'polypeptide(L)' 'EAFSLRDGVRFAAIRGLSHVIMEVDCLELVMLWKTCHNSRSIVAPILLEIGELSDNFFI' A
#
# COMPACT_ATOMS: atom_id res chain seq x y z
N GLU A 1 -8.73 -5.46 -5.00
CA GLU A 1 -7.26 -5.59 -4.92
C GLU A 1 -6.58 -4.58 -4.00
N ALA A 2 -6.78 -3.27 -4.16
CA ALA A 2 -6.22 -2.26 -3.25
C ALA A 2 -6.51 -2.55 -1.76
N PHE A 3 -7.73 -3.01 -1.44
CA PHE A 3 -8.08 -3.45 -0.09
C PHE A 3 -7.28 -4.67 0.38
N SER A 4 -7.06 -5.66 -0.49
CA SER A 4 -6.25 -6.84 -0.17
C SER A 4 -4.79 -6.44 0.10
N LEU A 5 -4.25 -5.52 -0.69
CA LEU A 5 -2.92 -4.94 -0.45
C LEU A 5 -2.86 -4.24 0.91
N ARG A 6 -3.84 -3.39 1.23
CA ARG A 6 -3.92 -2.72 2.53
C ARG A 6 -3.97 -3.69 3.69
N ASP A 7 -4.81 -4.71 3.61
CA ASP A 7 -4.96 -5.68 4.70
C ASP A 7 -3.66 -6.47 4.91
N GLY A 8 -2.92 -6.77 3.84
CA GLY A 8 -1.59 -7.36 3.91
C GLY A 8 -0.53 -6.45 4.54
N VAL A 9 -0.49 -5.17 4.17
CA VAL A 9 0.42 -4.18 4.77
C VAL A 9 0.09 -3.98 6.25
N ARG A 10 -1.19 -3.88 6.61
CA ARG A 10 -1.65 -3.80 8.00
C ARG A 10 -1.26 -5.04 8.80
N PHE A 11 -1.42 -6.23 8.22
CA PHE A 11 -0.98 -7.46 8.85
C PHE A 11 0.52 -7.43 9.14
N ALA A 12 1.34 -7.02 8.17
CA ALA A 12 2.78 -6.91 8.37
C ALA A 12 3.17 -5.88 9.44
N ALA A 13 2.48 -4.73 9.48
CA ALA A 13 2.68 -3.71 10.51
C ALA A 13 2.36 -4.23 11.91
N ILE A 14 1.25 -4.96 12.07
CA ILE A 14 0.86 -5.60 13.34
C ILE A 14 1.91 -6.65 13.78
N ARG A 15 2.57 -7.30 12.82
CA ARG A 15 3.63 -8.28 13.10
C ARG A 15 4.98 -7.65 13.43
N GLY A 16 5.12 -6.33 13.31
CA GLY A 16 6.38 -5.62 13.57
C GLY A 16 7.47 -5.97 12.54
N LEU A 17 7.08 -6.26 11.29
CA LEU A 17 8.05 -6.46 10.22
C LEU A 17 8.64 -5.11 9.82
N SER A 18 9.96 -5.03 9.69
CA SER A 18 10.66 -3.80 9.25
C SER A 18 10.85 -3.73 7.74
N HIS A 19 10.65 -4.83 7.02
CA HIS A 19 10.76 -4.83 5.56
C HIS A 19 9.83 -5.87 4.95
N VAL A 20 9.03 -5.45 3.97
CA VAL A 20 7.99 -6.26 3.35
C VAL A 20 7.97 -6.01 1.85
N ILE A 21 7.90 -7.08 1.06
CA ILE A 21 7.66 -7.02 -0.37
C ILE A 21 6.22 -7.46 -0.61
N MET A 22 5.40 -6.56 -1.16
CA MET A 22 4.01 -6.83 -1.49
C MET A 22 3.88 -7.05 -3.01
N GLU A 23 3.38 -8.21 -3.40
CA GLU A 23 3.08 -8.54 -4.79
C GLU A 23 1.57 -8.41 -5.05
N VAL A 24 1.22 -7.85 -6.21
CA VAL A 24 -0.16 -7.62 -6.65
C VAL A 24 -0.27 -8.01 -8.12
N ASP A 25 -1.42 -8.54 -8.52
CA ASP A 25 -1.68 -9.03 -9.88
C ASP A 25 -2.33 -7.97 -10.80
N CYS A 26 -2.56 -6.75 -10.31
CA CYS A 26 -3.08 -5.62 -11.07
C CYS A 26 -2.02 -4.57 -11.38
N LEU A 27 -1.70 -4.49 -12.68
CA LEU A 27 -0.83 -3.47 -13.24
C LEU A 27 -1.33 -2.04 -13.00
N GLU A 28 -2.64 -1.79 -13.06
CA GLU A 28 -3.21 -0.46 -12.84
C GLU A 28 -2.94 0.03 -11.40
N LEU A 29 -3.05 -0.86 -10.42
CA LEU A 29 -2.74 -0.57 -9.02
C LEU A 29 -1.27 -0.17 -8.85
N VAL A 30 -0.35 -0.89 -9.50
CA VAL A 30 1.09 -0.59 -9.51
C VAL A 30 1.35 0.78 -10.15
N MET A 31 0.66 1.10 -11.26
CA MET A 31 0.80 2.39 -11.93
C MET A 31 0.30 3.53 -11.05
N LEU A 32 -0.84 3.36 -10.38
CA LEU A 32 -1.40 4.35 -9.46
C LEU A 32 -0.47 4.61 -8.26
N TRP A 33 0.10 3.55 -7.67
CA TRP A 33 1.11 3.67 -6.61
C TRP A 33 2.32 4.50 -7.06
N LYS A 34 2.88 4.21 -8.24
CA LYS A 34 4.03 4.96 -8.79
C LYS A 34 3.74 6.43 -9.03
N THR A 35 2.50 6.81 -9.33
CA THR A 35 2.12 8.22 -9.55
C THR A 35 1.92 9.02 -8.26
N CYS A 36 2.31 8.48 -7.10
CA CYS A 36 2.29 9.16 -5.79
C CYS A 36 0.91 9.74 -5.46
N HIS A 37 -0.15 9.00 -5.76
CA HIS A 37 -1.54 9.40 -5.47
C HIS A 37 -2.00 10.70 -6.14
N ASN A 38 -1.26 11.23 -7.13
CA ASN A 38 -1.62 12.45 -7.85
C ASN A 38 -2.76 12.25 -8.88
N SER A 39 -3.33 11.05 -8.92
CA SER A 39 -4.52 10.72 -9.70
C SER A 39 -5.79 10.98 -8.89
N ARG A 40 -6.85 11.52 -9.51
CA ARG A 40 -8.22 11.60 -8.92
C ARG A 40 -8.93 10.24 -8.89
N SER A 41 -8.18 9.16 -8.67
CA SER A 41 -8.69 7.80 -8.68
C SER A 41 -9.48 7.52 -7.40
N ILE A 42 -10.53 6.71 -7.51
CA ILE A 42 -11.35 6.30 -6.37
C ILE A 42 -10.54 5.52 -5.32
N VAL A 43 -9.44 4.87 -5.72
CA VAL A 43 -8.56 4.12 -4.81
C VAL A 43 -7.45 4.97 -4.20
N ALA A 44 -7.30 6.24 -4.58
CA ALA A 44 -6.23 7.11 -4.06
C ALA A 44 -6.21 7.22 -2.52
N PRO A 45 -7.35 7.34 -1.81
CA PRO A 45 -7.36 7.35 -0.34
C PRO A 45 -6.84 6.05 0.29
N ILE A 46 -7.12 4.89 -0.34
CA ILE A 46 -6.65 3.59 0.14
C ILE A 46 -5.14 3.48 -0.03
N LEU A 47 -4.61 3.97 -1.16
CA LEU A 47 -3.17 3.98 -1.41
C LEU A 47 -2.44 4.92 -0.45
N LEU A 48 -3.05 6.05 -0.06
CA LEU A 48 -2.50 6.94 0.96
C LEU A 48 -2.43 6.23 2.33
N GLU A 49 -3.51 5.57 2.75
CA GLU A 49 -3.54 4.78 3.99
C GLU A 49 -2.45 3.69 3.99
N ILE A 50 -2.21 3.04 2.84
CA ILE A 50 -1.12 2.07 2.69
C ILE A 50 0.26 2.72 2.87
N GLY A 51 0.47 3.92 2.31
CA GLY A 51 1.70 4.69 2.48
C GLY A 51 1.96 5.02 3.95
N GLU A 52 0.96 5.56 4.64
CA GLU A 52 1.04 5.89 6.07
C GLU A 52 1.31 4.65 6.94
N LEU A 53 0.70 3.51 6.61
CA LEU A 53 0.99 2.26 7.30
C LEU A 53 2.44 1.81 7.08
N SER A 54 2.96 2.00 5.86
CA SER A 54 4.33 1.61 5.50
C SER A 54 5.41 2.45 6.15
N ASP A 55 5.11 3.68 6.58
CA ASP A 55 6.05 4.52 7.34
C ASP A 55 6.46 3.87 8.67
N ASN A 56 5.63 2.97 9.22
CA ASN A 56 5.96 2.22 10.43
C ASN A 56 7.02 1.14 10.22
N PHE A 57 7.37 0.81 8.97
CA PHE A 57 8.39 -0.20 8.67
C PHE A 57 9.82 0.33 8.82
N PHE A 58 10.02 1.65 8.94
CA PHE A 58 11.35 2.26 9.08
C PHE A 58 11.91 2.24 10.52
N ILE A 59 11.33 1.47 11.44
CA ILE A 59 11.79 1.31 12.83
C ILE A 59 12.59 0.01 13.00
#